data_AF-A0A2C7AHQ6-F1
#
_entry.id   AF-A0A2C7AHQ6-F1
#
_cell.length_a   1.000
_cell.length_b   1.000
_cell.length_c   1.000
_cell.angle_alpha   90.00
_cell.angle_beta   90.00
_cell.angle_gamma   90.00
#
_symmetry.space_group_name_H-M   'P 1'
#
loop_
_entity.id
_entity.type
_entity.pdbx_description
1 polymer ?
#
loop_
_entity_poly.entity_id
_entity_poly.type
_entity_poly.pdbx_seq_one_letter_code
_entity_poly.pdbx_strand_id
1 'polypeptide(L)'
;MSAPQRLRPEPAAQADSATPTAISASGLPEGFRPTGAEDRLPSLLSYALAVDAGTDPTPEAAPARRAEAERLLHDWAYRRLHNQLERIRAEAAREALAGQRQPAGFMTVLAAVLAGLALFALLAWLAQAFGLSLPLPRG
;
A
#
# COMPACT_ATOMS: atom_id res chain seq x y z
N MET A 1 -17.31 12.21 -30.86
CA MET A 1 -16.01 11.52 -30.82
C MET A 1 -15.17 12.25 -29.78
N SER A 2 -15.13 11.75 -28.55
CA SER A 2 -14.51 12.43 -27.41
C SER A 2 -13.01 12.06 -27.34
N ALA A 3 -12.15 13.07 -27.32
CA ALA A 3 -10.70 12.89 -27.28
C ALA A 3 -10.22 12.32 -25.92
N PRO A 4 -9.14 11.51 -25.89
CA PRO A 4 -8.57 11.01 -24.64
C PRO A 4 -7.94 12.16 -23.85
N GLN A 5 -8.46 12.38 -22.65
CA GLN A 5 -7.98 13.36 -21.69
C GLN A 5 -6.60 12.91 -21.21
N ARG A 6 -5.54 13.62 -21.64
CA ARG A 6 -4.17 13.35 -21.17
C ARG A 6 -4.12 13.63 -19.67
N LEU A 7 -3.92 12.59 -18.88
CA LEU A 7 -3.48 12.69 -17.49
C LEU A 7 -2.15 13.44 -17.47
N ARG A 8 -2.23 14.76 -17.24
CA ARG A 8 -1.08 15.58 -16.94
C ARG A 8 -0.63 15.16 -15.54
N PRO A 9 0.63 14.72 -15.34
CA PRO A 9 1.16 14.62 -13.99
C PRO A 9 1.14 16.04 -13.40
N GLU A 10 0.28 16.25 -12.41
CA GLU A 10 0.41 17.35 -11.47
C GLU A 10 1.85 17.29 -10.94
N PRO A 11 2.67 18.33 -11.13
CA PRO A 11 3.92 18.40 -10.40
C PRO A 11 3.54 18.41 -8.93
N ALA A 12 4.04 17.42 -8.17
CA ALA A 12 3.88 17.35 -6.73
C ALA A 12 4.03 18.77 -6.19
N ALA A 13 2.94 19.31 -5.66
CA ALA A 13 2.87 20.64 -5.10
C ALA A 13 4.12 20.85 -4.27
N GLN A 14 4.98 21.72 -4.82
CA GLN A 14 6.09 22.42 -4.22
C GLN A 14 6.22 22.07 -2.74
N ALA A 15 6.96 21.00 -2.44
CA ALA A 15 7.45 20.78 -1.11
C ALA A 15 8.19 22.07 -0.77
N ASP A 16 7.65 22.80 0.20
CA ASP A 16 8.24 24.03 0.70
C ASP A 16 9.74 23.87 0.68
N SER A 17 10.40 24.76 -0.05
CA SER A 17 11.79 25.10 0.14
C SER A 17 11.93 25.75 1.53
N ALA A 18 11.54 25.03 2.59
CA ALA A 18 12.16 25.16 3.87
C ALA A 18 13.62 24.81 3.59
N THR A 19 14.43 25.83 3.32
CA THR A 19 15.87 25.75 3.51
C THR A 19 16.01 25.05 4.85
N PRO A 20 16.51 23.80 4.90
CA PRO A 20 16.60 23.11 6.16
C PRO A 20 17.53 23.99 6.96
N THR A 21 16.99 24.73 7.94
CA THR A 21 17.79 25.53 8.87
C THR A 21 18.80 24.54 9.35
N ALA A 22 20.03 24.69 8.89
CA ALA A 22 21.03 23.70 9.13
C ALA A 22 21.29 23.86 10.62
N ILE A 23 20.60 23.06 11.44
CA ILE A 23 20.97 22.87 12.83
C ILE A 23 22.41 22.42 12.72
N SER A 24 23.32 23.36 12.96
CA SER A 24 24.74 23.17 12.76
C SER A 24 25.11 22.08 13.74
N ALA A 25 25.25 20.86 13.23
CA ALA A 25 25.66 19.70 13.99
C ALA A 25 27.06 19.89 14.61
N SER A 26 27.76 20.96 14.21
CA SER A 26 28.94 21.52 14.85
C SER A 26 28.74 21.90 16.33
N GLY A 27 27.51 22.14 16.78
CA GLY A 27 27.17 22.42 18.19
C GLY A 27 27.00 21.18 19.07
N LEU A 28 27.12 19.97 18.52
CA LEU A 28 26.97 18.73 19.28
C LEU A 28 28.20 18.46 20.16
N PRO A 29 28.01 17.76 21.30
CA PRO A 29 29.11 17.29 22.15
C PRO A 29 30.10 16.41 21.39
N GLU A 30 31.32 16.34 21.90
CA GLU A 30 32.36 15.46 21.37
C GLU A 30 31.87 13.99 21.37
N GLY A 31 32.11 13.25 20.28
CA GLY A 31 31.55 11.91 20.05
C GLY A 31 30.20 11.88 19.32
N PHE A 32 29.40 12.96 19.38
CA PHE A 32 28.12 13.08 18.65
C PHE A 32 28.20 13.93 17.39
N ARG A 33 29.39 14.46 17.05
CA ARG A 33 29.58 15.27 15.84
C ARG A 33 29.60 14.38 14.60
N PRO A 34 28.84 14.72 13.54
CA PRO A 34 28.87 13.95 12.31
C PRO A 34 30.21 14.15 11.58
N THR A 35 30.73 13.05 11.04
CA THR A 35 31.94 12.99 10.22
C THR A 35 31.68 13.31 8.74
N GLY A 36 30.42 13.24 8.31
CA GLY A 36 29.98 13.54 6.95
C GLY A 36 28.48 13.87 6.88
N ALA A 37 28.00 14.21 5.68
CA ALA A 37 26.60 14.56 5.47
C ALA A 37 25.64 13.40 5.75
N GLU A 38 26.02 12.18 5.37
CA GLU A 38 25.25 10.94 5.58
C GLU A 38 25.13 10.58 7.06
N ASP A 39 26.16 10.89 7.84
CA ASP A 39 26.22 10.64 9.27
C ASP A 39 25.43 11.65 10.12
N ARG A 40 24.95 12.73 9.50
CA ARG A 40 24.25 13.80 10.23
C ARG A 40 23.00 13.29 10.92
N LEU A 41 22.21 12.47 10.26
CA LEU A 41 20.93 12.00 10.78
C LEU A 41 21.11 10.95 11.89
N PRO A 42 21.97 9.92 11.74
CA PRO A 42 22.33 9.03 12.83
C PRO A 42 22.91 9.77 14.05
N SER A 43 23.77 10.78 13.83
CA SER A 43 24.42 11.54 14.90
C SER A 43 23.45 12.44 15.68
N LEU A 44 22.48 13.07 14.99
CA LEU A 44 21.43 13.85 15.65
C LEU A 44 20.47 12.96 16.42
N LEU A 45 20.11 11.79 15.87
CA LEU A 45 19.23 10.85 16.53
C LEU A 45 19.90 10.22 17.76
N SER A 46 21.17 9.84 17.67
CA SER A 46 21.90 9.28 18.82
C SER A 46 22.02 10.30 19.95
N TYR A 47 22.24 11.57 19.63
CA TYR A 47 22.21 12.66 20.62
C TYR A 47 20.82 12.83 21.25
N ALA A 48 19.75 12.83 20.43
CA ALA A 48 18.38 12.93 20.93
C ALA A 48 18.03 11.76 21.86
N LEU A 49 18.47 10.53 21.54
CA LEU A 49 18.27 9.35 22.39
C LEU A 49 19.04 9.44 23.71
N ALA A 50 20.23 10.04 23.71
CA ALA A 50 20.99 10.27 24.94
C ALA A 50 20.26 11.25 25.87
N VAL A 51 19.75 12.36 25.31
CA VAL A 51 18.97 13.37 26.03
C VAL A 51 17.65 12.80 26.56
N ASP A 52 16.93 12.03 25.74
CA ASP A 52 15.65 11.41 26.11
C ASP A 52 15.80 10.38 27.25
N ALA A 53 16.92 9.63 27.25
CA ALA A 53 17.25 8.70 28.32
C ALA A 53 17.69 9.38 29.63
N GLY A 54 17.71 10.71 29.70
CA GLY A 54 18.16 11.47 30.86
C GLY A 54 19.63 11.24 31.22
N THR A 55 20.42 10.73 30.28
CA THR A 55 21.86 10.48 30.48
C THR A 55 22.63 11.67 29.95
N ASP A 56 23.59 12.20 30.71
CA ASP A 56 24.47 13.24 30.19
C ASP A 56 25.19 12.73 28.93
N PRO A 57 25.19 13.47 27.83
CA PRO A 57 25.78 13.04 26.56
C PRO A 57 27.31 13.07 26.67
N THR A 58 27.86 11.96 27.17
CA THR A 58 29.31 11.73 27.28
C THR A 58 29.86 11.10 26.00
N PRO A 59 31.14 11.37 25.65
CA PRO A 59 31.78 10.78 24.48
C PRO A 59 31.86 9.24 24.56
N GLU A 60 31.91 8.68 25.77
CA GLU A 60 31.95 7.22 25.99
C GLU A 60 30.63 6.53 25.66
N ALA A 61 29.49 7.20 25.86
CA ALA A 61 28.16 6.65 25.55
C ALA A 61 27.76 6.83 24.08
N ALA A 62 28.42 7.74 23.36
CA ALA A 62 28.15 8.06 21.97
C ALA A 62 28.13 6.85 21.00
N PRO A 63 29.10 5.91 21.01
CA PRO A 63 29.08 4.77 20.08
C PRO A 63 27.88 3.84 20.31
N ALA A 64 27.51 3.58 21.56
CA ALA A 64 26.36 2.74 21.88
C ALA A 64 25.04 3.39 21.41
N ARG A 65 24.88 4.70 21.64
CA ARG A 65 23.71 5.46 21.18
C ARG A 65 23.64 5.57 19.66
N ARG A 66 24.79 5.63 18.99
CA ARG A 66 24.86 5.63 17.52
C ARG A 66 24.40 4.31 16.93
N ALA A 67 24.86 3.17 17.48
CA ALA A 67 24.38 1.86 17.06
C ALA A 67 22.86 1.69 17.28
N GLU A 68 22.34 2.21 18.39
CA GLU A 68 20.90 2.21 18.68
C GLU A 68 20.11 3.07 17.67
N ALA A 69 20.58 4.28 17.39
CA ALA A 69 20.00 5.17 16.40
C ALA A 69 19.96 4.52 15.01
N GLU A 70 21.06 3.91 14.56
CA GLU A 70 21.14 3.21 13.27
C GLU A 70 20.17 2.04 13.17
N ARG A 71 20.03 1.26 14.25
CA ARG A 71 19.04 0.17 14.32
C ARG A 71 17.62 0.69 14.17
N LEU A 72 17.27 1.76 14.90
CA LEU A 72 15.93 2.37 14.84
C LEU A 72 15.63 2.98 13.47
N LEU A 73 16.62 3.63 12.85
CA LEU A 73 16.50 4.16 11.50
C LEU A 73 16.28 3.06 10.47
N HIS A 74 17.00 1.94 10.59
CA HIS A 74 16.81 0.78 9.71
C HIS A 74 15.41 0.18 9.85
N ASP A 75 14.96 -0.07 11.08
CA ASP A 75 13.62 -0.61 11.32
C ASP A 75 12.52 0.32 10.82
N TRP A 76 12.64 1.63 11.09
CA TRP A 76 11.71 2.62 10.57
C TRP A 76 11.71 2.66 9.03
N ALA A 77 12.89 2.68 8.40
CA ALA A 77 13.01 2.72 6.95
C ALA A 77 12.41 1.46 6.30
N TYR A 78 12.66 0.29 6.88
CA TYR A 78 12.08 -0.96 6.42
C TYR A 78 10.54 -0.94 6.49
N ARG A 79 9.97 -0.57 7.64
CA ARG A 79 8.51 -0.46 7.81
C ARG A 79 7.92 0.57 6.84
N ARG A 80 8.59 1.71 6.67
CA ARG A 80 8.15 2.76 5.77
C ARG A 80 8.11 2.28 4.33
N LEU A 81 9.17 1.60 3.87
CA LEU A 81 9.25 1.04 2.52
C LEU A 81 8.20 -0.05 2.30
N HIS A 82 8.05 -0.96 3.26
CA HIS A 82 7.04 -2.02 3.20
C HIS A 82 5.63 -1.45 3.07
N ASN A 83 5.28 -0.47 3.91
CA ASN A 83 3.98 0.20 3.85
C ASN A 83 3.75 0.94 2.52
N GLN A 84 4.79 1.54 1.94
CA GLN A 84 4.69 2.16 0.62
C GLN A 84 4.49 1.12 -0.49
N LEU A 85 5.18 -0.01 -0.41
CA LEU A 85 5.01 -1.10 -1.38
C LEU A 85 3.59 -1.67 -1.35
N GLU A 86 3.03 -1.91 -0.16
CA GLU A 86 1.65 -2.40 -0.01
C GLU A 86 0.63 -1.39 -0.55
N ARG A 87 0.88 -0.09 -0.37
CA ARG A 87 0.04 0.95 -0.97
C ARG A 87 0.08 0.91 -2.50
N ILE A 88 1.27 0.82 -3.10
CA ILE A 88 1.42 0.73 -4.55
C ILE A 88 0.73 -0.52 -5.09
N ARG A 89 0.85 -1.66 -4.41
CA ARG A 89 0.16 -2.90 -4.76
C ARG A 89 -1.36 -2.73 -4.72
N ALA A 90 -1.89 -2.11 -3.67
CA ALA A 90 -3.32 -1.84 -3.54
C ALA A 90 -3.83 -0.89 -4.63
N GLU A 91 -3.05 0.14 -4.98
CA GLU A 91 -3.36 1.08 -6.06
C GLU A 91 -3.35 0.37 -7.42
N ALA A 92 -2.33 -0.43 -7.72
CA ALA A 92 -2.25 -1.21 -8.94
C ALA A 92 -3.39 -2.23 -9.07
N ALA A 93 -3.78 -2.89 -7.97
CA ALA A 93 -4.93 -3.80 -7.95
C ALA A 93 -6.25 -3.06 -8.24
N ARG A 94 -6.42 -1.86 -7.70
CA ARG A 94 -7.60 -1.01 -7.97
C ARG A 94 -7.62 -0.56 -9.43
N GLU A 95 -6.50 -0.14 -10.00
CA GLU A 95 -6.39 0.24 -11.41
C GLU A 95 -6.69 -0.95 -12.35
N ALA A 96 -6.15 -2.13 -12.02
CA ALA A 96 -6.42 -3.36 -12.77
C ALA A 96 -7.92 -3.71 -12.77
N LEU A 97 -8.58 -3.55 -11.62
CA LEU A 97 -10.03 -3.76 -11.51
C LEU A 97 -10.84 -2.66 -12.21
N ALA A 98 -10.38 -1.41 -12.20
CA ALA A 98 -11.06 -0.31 -12.88
C ALA A 98 -11.07 -0.47 -14.41
N GLY A 99 -10.05 -1.14 -14.97
CA GLY A 99 -10.01 -1.50 -16.40
C GLY A 99 -10.88 -2.70 -16.77
N GLN A 100 -11.36 -3.48 -15.80
CA GLN A 100 -12.24 -4.63 -16.06
C GLN A 100 -13.70 -4.20 -16.07
N ARG A 101 -14.50 -4.77 -16.99
CA ARG A 101 -15.96 -4.63 -16.92
C ARG A 101 -16.42 -5.15 -15.57
N GLN A 102 -17.19 -4.33 -14.86
CA GLN A 102 -17.75 -4.66 -13.56
C GLN A 102 -18.36 -6.07 -13.61
N PRO A 103 -17.95 -7.00 -12.73
CA PRO A 103 -18.49 -8.36 -12.75
C PRO A 103 -20.01 -8.30 -12.59
N ALA A 104 -20.71 -9.24 -13.22
CA ALA A 104 -22.16 -9.35 -13.10
C ALA A 104 -22.52 -9.38 -11.60
N GLY A 105 -23.36 -8.43 -11.17
CA GLY A 105 -23.76 -8.34 -9.78
C GLY A 105 -24.51 -9.59 -9.33
N PHE A 106 -24.58 -9.82 -8.03
CA PHE A 106 -25.32 -10.95 -7.45
C PHE A 106 -26.74 -11.07 -8.03
N MET A 107 -27.45 -9.94 -8.17
CA MET A 107 -28.81 -9.91 -8.76
C MET A 107 -28.83 -10.31 -10.24
N THR A 108 -27.80 -9.95 -11.01
CA THR A 108 -27.67 -10.36 -12.41
C THR A 108 -27.50 -11.88 -12.51
N VAL A 109 -26.67 -12.47 -11.65
CA VAL A 109 -26.47 -13.92 -11.59
C VAL A 109 -27.76 -14.62 -11.15
N LEU A 110 -28.42 -14.12 -10.11
CA LEU A 110 -29.69 -14.68 -9.63
C LEU A 110 -30.79 -14.61 -10.70
N ALA A 111 -30.91 -13.49 -11.41
CA ALA A 111 -31.86 -13.34 -12.50
C ALA A 111 -31.56 -14.31 -13.65
N ALA A 112 -30.29 -14.52 -13.99
CA ALA A 112 -29.89 -15.49 -15.01
C ALA A 112 -30.25 -16.93 -14.59
N VAL A 113 -30.05 -17.29 -13.33
CA VAL A 113 -30.44 -18.61 -12.79
C VAL A 113 -31.95 -18.80 -12.83
N LEU A 114 -32.73 -17.81 -12.37
CA LEU A 114 -34.19 -17.86 -12.42
C LEU A 114 -34.72 -17.95 -13.86
N ALA A 115 -34.11 -17.21 -14.79
CA ALA A 115 -34.44 -17.28 -16.21
C ALA A 115 -34.15 -18.68 -16.78
N GLY A 116 -33.01 -19.27 -16.43
CA GLY A 116 -32.65 -20.64 -16.82
C GLY A 116 -33.64 -21.68 -16.28
N LEU A 117 -34.04 -21.57 -15.02
CA LEU A 117 -35.05 -22.44 -14.41
C LEU A 117 -36.42 -22.28 -15.08
N ALA A 118 -36.84 -21.03 -15.36
CA ALA A 118 -38.10 -20.76 -16.04
C ALA A 118 -38.10 -21.35 -17.47
N LEU A 119 -36.99 -21.20 -18.20
CA LEU A 119 -36.83 -21.77 -19.54
C LEU A 119 -36.85 -23.30 -19.51
N PHE A 120 -36.16 -23.90 -18.54
CA PHE A 120 -36.15 -25.35 -18.36
C PHE A 120 -37.55 -25.89 -18.03
N ALA A 121 -38.26 -25.24 -17.11
CA ALA A 121 -39.63 -25.60 -16.76
C ALA A 121 -40.58 -25.48 -17.95
N LEU A 122 -40.44 -24.41 -18.75
CA LEU A 122 -41.22 -24.21 -19.97
C LEU A 122 -40.96 -25.33 -20.99
N LEU A 123 -39.69 -25.69 -21.20
CA LEU A 123 -39.31 -26.78 -22.10
C LEU A 123 -39.84 -28.14 -21.63
N ALA A 124 -39.75 -28.43 -20.32
CA ALA A 124 -40.29 -29.65 -19.73
C ALA A 124 -41.82 -29.72 -19.90
N TRP A 125 -42.51 -28.60 -19.67
CA TRP A 125 -43.96 -28.50 -19.88
C TRP A 125 -44.34 -28.71 -21.34
N LEU A 126 -43.63 -28.10 -22.29
CA LEU A 126 -43.83 -28.30 -23.72
C LEU A 126 -43.59 -29.76 -24.11
N ALA A 127 -42.50 -30.38 -23.67
CA ALA A 127 -42.22 -31.78 -23.94
C ALA A 127 -43.37 -32.69 -23.46
N GLN A 128 -43.91 -32.41 -22.27
CA GLN A 128 -45.06 -33.14 -21.74
C GLN A 128 -46.35 -32.88 -22.54
N ALA A 129 -46.62 -31.63 -22.92
CA ALA A 129 -47.81 -31.26 -23.71
C ALA A 129 -47.81 -31.91 -25.11
N PHE A 130 -46.63 -32.10 -25.70
CA PHE A 130 -46.46 -32.76 -27.00
C PHE A 130 -46.21 -34.28 -26.91
N GLY A 131 -46.30 -34.89 -25.72
CA GLY A 131 -46.17 -36.34 -25.54
C GLY A 131 -44.75 -36.89 -25.75
N LEU A 132 -43.73 -36.03 -25.69
CA LEU A 132 -42.32 -36.42 -25.75
C LEU A 132 -41.88 -36.92 -24.36
N SER A 133 -42.20 -38.17 -24.04
CA SER A 133 -41.66 -38.82 -22.84
C SER A 133 -40.17 -39.14 -23.04
N LEU A 134 -39.30 -38.44 -22.32
CA LEU A 134 -37.88 -38.80 -22.21
C LEU A 134 -37.78 -40.24 -21.68
N PRO A 135 -37.03 -41.14 -22.34
CA PRO A 135 -36.83 -42.49 -21.82
C PRO A 135 -36.06 -42.39 -20.51
N LEU A 136 -36.73 -42.70 -19.40
CA LEU A 136 -36.08 -42.85 -18.10
C LEU A 136 -35.03 -43.96 -18.24
N PRO A 137 -33.75 -43.69 -17.92
CA PRO A 137 -32.75 -44.75 -17.85
C PRO A 137 -33.18 -45.71 -16.75
N ARG A 138 -33.56 -46.93 -17.13
CA ARG A 138 -33.78 -48.02 -16.17
C ARG A 138 -32.41 -48.40 -15.60
N GLY A 139 -32.18 -48.00 -14.37
CA GLY A 139 -31.11 -48.55 -13.53
C GLY A 139 -31.47 -49.95 -13.05
#